data_AF-A0A077KJ85-F1
#
_entry.id   AF-A0A077KJ85-F1
#
_cell.length_a   1.000
_cell.length_b   1.000
_cell.length_c   1.000
_cell.angle_alpha   90.00
_cell.angle_beta   90.00
_cell.angle_gamma   90.00
#
_symmetry.space_group_name_H-M   'P 1'
#
loop_
_entity.id
_entity.type
_entity.pdbx_description
1 polymer ?
#
loop_
_entity_poly.entity_id
_entity_poly.type
_entity_poly.pdbx_seq_one_letter_code
_entity_poly.pdbx_strand_id
1 'polypeptide(L)'
;MLRSHPGGFSGAGCLGLAVAKVGNICKLQNFIKENLLKKCSIKAKRLTFKGIIFQLFSKKFNMTKSPSTLGIILFIATMIVFFVVYTFFSGINYFDISLKTNAFVLPILYAGAAFWSVKTYWNNHRVVTFKEAFKRAFIPMFIGGILSIFSIYAFLNFADTDAKKLLNYQYVQRQKSELDTEYTSARKIMKHQKDIDELDQKYKERVQSFNPEAVKGKDMLTASHFSGYFAAILIFYVVLSVFFGAFFRTRSVYQPEETNQD
;
A
#
# COMPACT_ATOMS: atom_id res chain seq x y z
N MET A 1 1.18 32.37 23.13
CA MET A 1 0.58 31.72 21.94
C MET A 1 1.72 31.15 21.10
N LEU A 2 1.53 29.96 20.50
CA LEU A 2 2.53 29.04 19.89
C LEU A 2 3.00 27.91 20.82
N ARG A 3 2.10 26.92 21.01
CA ARG A 3 2.46 25.59 21.52
C ARG A 3 3.06 24.78 20.36
N SER A 4 4.31 24.40 20.52
CA SER A 4 5.00 23.39 19.73
C SER A 4 4.31 22.03 19.89
N HIS A 5 4.04 21.37 18.77
CA HIS A 5 3.65 19.97 18.71
C HIS A 5 4.89 19.07 18.90
N PRO A 6 4.98 18.18 19.90
CA PRO A 6 5.92 17.08 19.88
C PRO A 6 5.17 15.87 19.30
N GLY A 7 4.98 15.90 17.98
CA GLY A 7 4.39 14.82 17.18
C GLY A 7 5.38 14.33 16.14
N GLY A 8 6.65 14.20 16.51
CA GLY A 8 7.71 13.64 15.66
C GLY A 8 7.54 12.13 15.57
N PHE A 9 6.73 11.67 14.63
CA PHE A 9 6.76 10.29 14.16
C PHE A 9 8.10 10.09 13.43
N SER A 10 9.11 9.59 14.14
CA SER A 10 10.43 9.32 13.57
C SER A 10 10.31 8.21 12.52
N GLY A 11 10.39 8.58 11.25
CA GLY A 11 10.37 7.70 10.08
C GLY A 11 11.58 6.77 9.93
N ALA A 12 12.40 6.59 10.98
CA ALA A 12 13.60 5.75 10.94
C ALA A 12 13.38 4.31 11.45
N GLY A 13 12.27 4.01 12.14
CA GLY A 13 12.03 2.68 12.73
C GLY A 13 11.50 1.60 11.78
N CYS A 14 11.01 1.96 10.59
CA CYS A 14 10.33 1.02 9.69
C CYS A 14 11.24 0.29 8.71
N LEU A 15 12.51 0.69 8.57
CA LEU A 15 13.47 0.05 7.65
C LEU A 15 14.31 -1.07 8.32
N GLY A 16 14.48 -1.05 9.64
CA GLY A 16 15.24 -2.09 10.37
C GLY A 16 14.47 -3.38 10.62
N LEU A 17 13.14 -3.35 10.63
CA LEU A 17 12.30 -4.52 10.93
C LEU A 17 11.98 -5.38 9.69
N ALA A 18 12.40 -4.95 8.50
CA ALA A 18 12.15 -5.64 7.23
C ALA A 18 13.10 -6.83 7.00
N VAL A 19 14.29 -6.86 7.62
CA VAL A 19 15.30 -7.90 7.36
C VAL A 19 15.15 -9.12 8.29
N ALA A 20 14.59 -8.96 9.49
CA ALA A 20 14.42 -10.07 10.45
C ALA A 20 13.16 -10.93 10.24
N LYS A 21 12.25 -10.54 9.33
CA LYS A 21 10.91 -11.16 9.19
C LYS A 21 10.72 -12.07 7.98
N VAL A 22 11.79 -12.36 7.23
CA VAL A 22 11.75 -13.25 6.05
C VAL A 22 11.48 -14.72 6.44
N GLY A 23 11.90 -15.16 7.64
CA GLY A 23 11.64 -16.52 8.13
C GLY A 23 10.17 -16.84 8.43
N ASN A 24 9.33 -15.83 8.73
CA ASN A 24 7.90 -16.02 9.00
C ASN A 24 7.04 -16.09 7.72
N ILE A 25 7.60 -15.76 6.55
CA ILE A 25 6.88 -15.74 5.27
C ILE A 25 6.55 -17.17 4.79
N CYS A 26 7.46 -18.13 5.00
CA CYS A 26 7.19 -19.55 4.66
C CYS A 26 6.12 -20.16 5.56
N LYS A 27 6.09 -19.83 6.85
CA LYS A 27 5.07 -20.34 7.79
C LYS A 27 3.68 -19.76 7.51
N LEU A 28 3.59 -18.48 7.11
CA LEU A 28 2.33 -17.85 6.77
C LEU A 28 1.75 -18.34 5.43
N GLN A 29 2.60 -18.64 4.44
CA GLN A 29 2.14 -19.27 3.19
C GLN A 29 1.56 -20.66 3.41
N ASN A 30 2.18 -21.48 4.27
CA ASN A 30 1.67 -22.82 4.59
C ASN A 30 0.37 -22.76 5.43
N PHE A 31 0.25 -21.82 6.36
CA PHE A 31 -0.97 -21.63 7.15
C PHE A 31 -2.17 -21.14 6.31
N ILE A 32 -1.92 -20.29 5.31
CA ILE A 32 -2.95 -19.85 4.36
C ILE A 32 -3.37 -21.02 3.46
N LYS A 33 -2.41 -21.86 3.03
CA LYS A 33 -2.68 -23.02 2.17
C LYS A 33 -3.47 -24.12 2.88
N GLU A 34 -3.15 -24.44 4.14
CA GLU A 34 -3.88 -25.45 4.93
C GLU A 34 -5.29 -25.01 5.34
N ASN A 35 -5.49 -23.73 5.71
CA ASN A 35 -6.82 -23.23 6.07
C ASN A 35 -7.74 -23.02 4.85
N LEU A 36 -7.19 -22.71 3.68
CA LEU A 36 -7.95 -22.66 2.43
C LEU A 36 -8.38 -24.05 1.94
N LEU A 37 -7.59 -25.10 2.21
CA LEU A 37 -7.93 -26.47 1.79
C LEU A 37 -8.94 -27.14 2.72
N LYS A 38 -8.92 -26.90 4.04
CA LYS A 38 -9.87 -27.51 4.98
C LYS A 38 -11.29 -26.94 4.94
N LYS A 39 -11.49 -25.69 4.49
CA LYS A 39 -12.83 -25.07 4.35
C LYS A 39 -13.47 -25.24 2.96
N CYS A 40 -12.76 -25.84 2.00
CA CYS A 40 -13.24 -25.97 0.62
C CYS A 40 -14.00 -27.29 0.34
N SER A 41 -14.45 -28.02 1.37
CA SER A 41 -15.22 -29.27 1.21
C SER A 41 -16.74 -29.12 1.40
N ILE A 42 -17.28 -27.90 1.38
CA ILE A 42 -18.75 -27.67 1.33
C ILE A 42 -19.04 -26.46 0.44
N LYS A 43 -18.90 -26.64 -0.89
CA LYS A 43 -19.75 -26.13 -1.99
C LYS A 43 -19.02 -26.31 -3.33
N ALA A 44 -18.62 -27.55 -3.61
CA ALA A 44 -18.07 -27.95 -4.89
C ALA A 44 -19.20 -28.06 -5.94
N LYS A 45 -19.60 -26.93 -6.53
CA LYS A 45 -20.39 -26.90 -7.78
C LYS A 45 -20.28 -25.55 -8.51
N ARG A 46 -19.06 -25.11 -8.82
CA ARG A 46 -18.81 -24.11 -9.88
C ARG A 46 -17.34 -24.03 -10.29
N LEU A 47 -16.76 -25.18 -10.64
CA LEU A 47 -15.36 -25.27 -11.10
C LEU A 47 -15.28 -25.48 -12.62
N THR A 48 -15.70 -24.46 -13.37
CA THR A 48 -15.36 -24.28 -14.81
C THR A 48 -14.90 -22.85 -15.10
N PHE A 49 -14.48 -22.11 -14.06
CA PHE A 49 -14.15 -20.68 -14.18
C PHE A 49 -12.64 -20.38 -14.33
N LYS A 50 -11.76 -21.37 -14.08
CA LYS A 50 -10.30 -21.18 -14.13
C LYS A 50 -9.75 -21.01 -15.56
N GLY A 51 -10.35 -21.64 -16.57
CA GLY A 51 -9.92 -21.49 -17.97
C GLY A 51 -10.45 -20.22 -18.65
N ILE A 52 -11.66 -19.80 -18.27
CA ILE A 52 -12.38 -18.69 -18.90
C ILE A 52 -11.88 -17.33 -18.38
N ILE A 53 -11.59 -17.18 -17.08
CA ILE A 53 -10.99 -15.93 -16.57
C ILE A 53 -9.63 -15.67 -17.21
N PHE A 54 -8.75 -16.67 -17.28
CA PHE A 54 -7.39 -16.47 -17.81
C PHE A 54 -7.40 -16.13 -19.31
N GLN A 55 -8.30 -16.75 -20.08
CA GLN A 55 -8.51 -16.45 -21.50
C GLN A 55 -9.20 -15.09 -21.72
N LEU A 56 -10.18 -14.70 -20.91
CA LEU A 56 -10.80 -13.35 -20.98
C LEU A 56 -9.85 -12.24 -20.50
N PHE A 57 -8.99 -12.52 -19.53
CA PHE A 57 -7.92 -11.61 -19.12
C PHE A 57 -6.91 -11.46 -20.27
N SER A 58 -6.42 -12.55 -20.86
CA SER A 58 -5.42 -12.47 -21.93
C SER A 58 -5.97 -11.81 -23.21
N LYS A 59 -7.21 -12.13 -23.62
CA LYS A 59 -7.80 -11.66 -24.89
C LYS A 59 -8.29 -10.20 -24.84
N LYS A 60 -8.61 -9.66 -23.66
CA LYS A 60 -8.99 -8.24 -23.45
C LYS A 60 -7.79 -7.31 -23.17
N PHE A 61 -6.61 -7.87 -22.90
CA PHE A 61 -5.36 -7.12 -22.75
C PHE A 61 -4.77 -6.59 -24.07
N ASN A 62 -5.35 -6.94 -25.23
CA ASN A 62 -4.94 -6.37 -26.53
C ASN A 62 -5.25 -4.86 -26.68
N MET A 63 -5.88 -4.25 -25.67
CA MET A 63 -6.20 -2.82 -25.57
C MET A 63 -5.07 -1.97 -24.91
N THR A 64 -3.93 -2.53 -24.53
CA THR A 64 -2.92 -1.83 -23.70
C THR A 64 -1.89 -1.00 -24.48
N LYS A 65 -2.32 -0.16 -25.42
CA LYS A 65 -1.41 0.83 -26.04
C LYS A 65 -1.30 2.12 -25.21
N SER A 66 -2.37 2.46 -24.47
CA SER A 66 -2.45 3.70 -23.69
C SER A 66 -2.13 3.46 -22.21
N PRO A 67 -1.28 4.29 -21.57
CA PRO A 67 -0.99 4.19 -20.13
C PRO A 67 -2.24 4.42 -19.28
N SER A 68 -3.18 5.22 -19.77
CA SER A 68 -4.43 5.50 -19.07
C SER A 68 -5.32 4.26 -18.99
N THR A 69 -5.35 3.45 -20.05
CA THR A 69 -6.10 2.18 -20.06
C THR A 69 -5.53 1.21 -19.03
N LEU A 70 -4.20 1.11 -18.92
CA LEU A 70 -3.55 0.34 -17.86
C LEU A 70 -3.89 0.88 -16.48
N GLY A 71 -4.02 2.21 -16.32
CA GLY A 71 -4.50 2.82 -15.07
C GLY A 71 -5.93 2.41 -14.70
N ILE A 72 -6.85 2.33 -15.66
CA ILE A 72 -8.23 1.85 -15.43
C ILE A 72 -8.24 0.37 -15.04
N ILE A 73 -7.43 -0.45 -15.72
CA ILE A 73 -7.29 -1.88 -15.37
C ILE A 73 -6.72 -2.01 -13.95
N LEU A 74 -5.71 -1.21 -13.61
CA LEU A 74 -5.10 -1.18 -12.28
C LEU A 74 -6.12 -0.77 -11.21
N PHE A 75 -6.96 0.23 -11.49
CA PHE A 75 -8.09 0.60 -10.63
C PHE A 75 -9.02 -0.58 -10.37
N ILE A 76 -9.48 -1.27 -11.42
CA ILE A 76 -10.37 -2.43 -11.27
C ILE A 76 -9.69 -3.53 -10.43
N ALA A 77 -8.42 -3.82 -10.70
CA ALA A 77 -7.65 -4.80 -9.94
C ALA A 77 -7.53 -4.43 -8.46
N THR A 78 -7.22 -3.17 -8.14
CA THR A 78 -7.17 -2.66 -6.76
C THR A 78 -8.52 -2.77 -6.07
N MET A 79 -9.62 -2.43 -6.77
CA MET A 79 -10.97 -2.56 -6.21
C MET A 79 -11.33 -4.02 -5.93
N ILE A 80 -10.95 -4.96 -6.80
CA ILE A 80 -11.13 -6.40 -6.54
C ILE A 80 -10.36 -6.81 -5.28
N VAL A 81 -9.09 -6.41 -5.14
CA VAL A 81 -8.29 -6.69 -3.92
C VAL A 81 -8.98 -6.13 -2.69
N PHE A 82 -9.43 -4.87 -2.75
CA PHE A 82 -10.17 -4.23 -1.67
C PHE A 82 -11.42 -5.02 -1.29
N PHE A 83 -12.27 -5.39 -2.25
CA PHE A 83 -13.51 -6.12 -1.96
C PHE A 83 -13.25 -7.54 -1.48
N VAL A 84 -12.18 -8.21 -1.93
CA VAL A 84 -11.78 -9.51 -1.38
C VAL A 84 -11.36 -9.37 0.08
N VAL A 85 -10.53 -8.37 0.41
CA VAL A 85 -10.16 -8.12 1.81
C VAL A 85 -11.39 -7.78 2.65
N TYR A 86 -12.23 -6.89 2.15
CA TYR A 86 -13.47 -6.49 2.81
C TYR A 86 -14.44 -7.67 3.02
N THR A 87 -14.71 -8.49 2.01
CA THR A 87 -15.70 -9.59 2.13
C THR A 87 -15.21 -10.76 2.97
N PHE A 88 -13.94 -11.14 2.86
CA PHE A 88 -13.42 -12.32 3.55
C PHE A 88 -12.74 -12.02 4.89
N PHE A 89 -12.34 -10.77 5.14
CA PHE A 89 -11.50 -10.40 6.28
C PHE A 89 -12.00 -9.19 7.09
N SER A 90 -13.25 -8.72 6.91
CA SER A 90 -13.90 -7.67 7.70
C SER A 90 -14.30 -8.09 9.13
N GLY A 91 -13.42 -8.82 9.82
CA GLY A 91 -13.61 -9.28 11.20
C GLY A 91 -12.63 -8.63 12.17
N ILE A 92 -12.23 -9.40 13.19
CA ILE A 92 -11.37 -8.95 14.31
C ILE A 92 -10.00 -8.42 13.86
N ASN A 93 -9.48 -8.91 12.73
CA ASN A 93 -8.15 -8.55 12.21
C ASN A 93 -8.22 -7.65 10.96
N TYR A 94 -9.36 -7.00 10.71
CA TYR A 94 -9.59 -6.27 9.46
C TYR A 94 -8.57 -5.16 9.21
N PHE A 95 -8.24 -4.37 10.23
CA PHE A 95 -7.24 -3.30 10.15
C PHE A 95 -5.84 -3.85 9.84
N ASP A 96 -5.37 -4.86 10.56
CA ASP A 96 -4.04 -5.44 10.38
C ASP A 96 -3.87 -6.10 9.00
N ILE A 97 -4.90 -6.82 8.53
CA ILE A 97 -4.90 -7.45 7.20
C ILE A 97 -4.92 -6.39 6.10
N SER A 98 -5.72 -5.34 6.25
CA SER A 98 -5.76 -4.22 5.30
C SER A 98 -4.42 -3.52 5.21
N LEU A 99 -3.77 -3.26 6.35
CA LEU A 99 -2.46 -2.61 6.42
C LEU A 99 -1.38 -3.48 5.75
N LYS A 100 -1.36 -4.78 6.00
CA LYS A 100 -0.45 -5.74 5.34
C LYS A 100 -0.71 -5.82 3.83
N THR A 101 -1.97 -5.82 3.41
CA THR A 101 -2.32 -5.84 1.98
C THR A 101 -1.83 -4.58 1.28
N ASN A 102 -2.01 -3.41 1.89
CA ASN A 102 -1.51 -2.14 1.39
C ASN A 102 0.03 -2.05 1.39
N ALA A 103 0.71 -2.72 2.33
CA ALA A 103 2.17 -2.71 2.43
C ALA A 103 2.87 -3.70 1.49
N PHE A 104 2.23 -4.83 1.14
CA PHE A 104 2.88 -5.90 0.39
C PHE A 104 2.20 -6.24 -0.93
N VAL A 105 0.87 -6.24 -1.00
CA VAL A 105 0.15 -6.65 -2.21
C VAL A 105 0.06 -5.49 -3.20
N LEU A 106 -0.39 -4.31 -2.73
CA LEU A 106 -0.55 -3.16 -3.61
C LEU A 106 0.77 -2.66 -4.22
N PRO A 107 1.90 -2.54 -3.49
CA PRO A 107 3.13 -2.07 -4.09
C PRO A 107 3.62 -2.98 -5.22
N ILE A 108 3.47 -4.30 -5.07
CA ILE A 108 3.80 -5.28 -6.12
C ILE A 108 2.87 -5.10 -7.32
N LEU A 109 1.56 -4.96 -7.09
CA LEU A 109 0.57 -4.78 -8.16
C LEU A 109 0.84 -3.50 -8.96
N TYR A 110 1.09 -2.37 -8.28
CA TYR A 110 1.35 -1.07 -8.90
C TYR A 110 2.71 -1.05 -9.60
N ALA A 111 3.76 -1.60 -8.98
CA ALA A 111 5.07 -1.71 -9.60
C ALA A 111 5.04 -2.62 -10.83
N GLY A 112 4.30 -3.74 -10.78
CA GLY A 112 4.12 -4.64 -11.91
C GLY A 112 3.41 -3.97 -13.09
N ALA A 113 2.35 -3.21 -12.83
CA ALA A 113 1.65 -2.46 -13.86
C ALA A 113 2.52 -1.34 -14.47
N ALA A 114 3.27 -0.61 -13.63
CA ALA A 114 4.22 0.40 -14.09
C ALA A 114 5.34 -0.21 -14.94
N PHE A 115 5.96 -1.30 -14.47
CA PHE A 115 6.98 -2.04 -15.20
C PHE A 115 6.45 -2.51 -16.54
N TRP A 116 5.26 -3.14 -16.57
CA TRP A 116 4.64 -3.61 -17.81
C TRP A 116 4.40 -2.47 -18.80
N SER A 117 3.86 -1.35 -18.32
CA SER A 117 3.61 -0.15 -19.13
C SER A 117 4.89 0.38 -19.78
N VAL A 118 5.96 0.55 -18.99
CA VAL A 118 7.25 1.06 -19.49
C VAL A 118 7.94 0.04 -20.39
N LYS A 119 7.99 -1.23 -19.98
CA LYS A 119 8.65 -2.31 -20.73
C LYS A 119 8.02 -2.52 -22.10
N THR A 120 6.69 -2.50 -22.17
CA THR A 120 5.96 -2.62 -23.44
C THR A 120 6.28 -1.43 -24.35
N TYR A 121 6.36 -0.22 -23.81
CA TYR A 121 6.74 0.95 -24.59
C TYR A 121 8.19 0.86 -25.08
N TRP A 122 9.11 0.50 -24.20
CA TRP A 122 10.54 0.36 -24.48
C TRP A 122 10.85 -0.71 -25.54
N ASN A 123 10.19 -1.86 -25.50
CA ASN A 123 10.36 -2.90 -26.51
C ASN A 123 9.90 -2.46 -27.92
N ASN A 124 8.99 -1.49 -28.01
CA ASN A 124 8.35 -1.08 -29.27
C ASN A 124 8.95 0.22 -29.86
N HIS A 125 9.89 0.87 -29.17
CA HIS A 125 10.49 2.14 -29.60
C HIS A 125 12.00 2.03 -29.59
N ARG A 126 12.66 2.49 -30.67
CA ARG A 126 14.13 2.45 -30.79
C ARG A 126 14.84 3.36 -29.80
N VAL A 127 14.25 4.53 -29.53
CA VAL A 127 14.78 5.52 -28.59
C VAL A 127 13.68 5.87 -27.60
N VAL A 128 13.98 5.77 -26.31
CA VAL A 128 13.08 6.17 -25.23
C VAL A 128 13.77 7.20 -24.36
N THR A 129 13.14 8.37 -24.24
CA THR A 129 13.60 9.43 -23.36
C THR A 129 13.22 9.16 -21.90
N PHE A 130 13.95 9.76 -20.96
CA PHE A 130 13.61 9.70 -19.53
C PHE A 130 12.17 10.13 -19.27
N LYS A 131 11.73 11.23 -19.89
CA LYS A 131 10.39 11.79 -19.71
C LYS A 131 9.30 10.82 -20.17
N GLU A 132 9.52 10.09 -21.26
CA GLU A 132 8.58 9.09 -21.76
C GLU A 132 8.49 7.88 -20.83
N ALA A 133 9.63 7.33 -20.43
CA ALA A 133 9.67 6.20 -19.48
C ALA A 133 9.04 6.60 -18.12
N PHE A 134 9.35 7.79 -17.61
CA PHE A 134 8.73 8.34 -16.40
C PHE A 134 7.20 8.43 -16.56
N LYS A 135 6.73 9.06 -17.65
CA LYS A 135 5.29 9.26 -17.89
C LYS A 135 4.55 7.91 -18.03
N ARG A 136 5.19 6.93 -18.69
CA ARG A 136 4.64 5.57 -18.88
C ARG A 136 4.54 4.81 -17.56
N ALA A 137 5.44 5.04 -16.59
CA ALA A 137 5.31 4.49 -15.23
C ALA A 137 4.26 5.23 -14.41
N PHE A 138 4.31 6.57 -14.42
CA PHE A 138 3.55 7.42 -13.52
C PHE A 138 2.05 7.39 -13.81
N ILE A 139 1.64 7.54 -15.07
CA ILE A 139 0.22 7.71 -15.43
C ILE A 139 -0.65 6.53 -14.98
N PRO A 140 -0.31 5.25 -15.25
CA PRO A 140 -1.11 4.12 -14.80
C PRO A 140 -1.26 4.09 -13.28
N MET A 141 -0.17 4.30 -12.54
CA MET A 141 -0.18 4.32 -11.07
C MET A 141 -1.01 5.47 -10.53
N PHE A 142 -0.87 6.67 -11.11
CA PHE A 142 -1.62 7.85 -10.70
C PHE A 142 -3.13 7.65 -10.92
N ILE A 143 -3.55 7.26 -12.13
CA ILE A 143 -4.97 7.04 -12.46
C ILE A 143 -5.54 5.88 -11.64
N GLY A 144 -4.84 4.75 -11.59
CA GLY A 144 -5.28 3.58 -10.83
C GLY A 144 -5.36 3.89 -9.33
N GLY A 145 -4.36 4.59 -8.80
CA GLY A 145 -4.27 5.00 -7.40
C GLY A 145 -5.35 5.98 -6.99
N ILE A 146 -5.49 7.08 -7.71
CA ILE A 146 -6.45 8.14 -7.37
C ILE A 146 -7.88 7.60 -7.41
N LEU A 147 -8.26 6.90 -8.49
CA LEU A 147 -9.61 6.35 -8.61
C LEU A 147 -9.92 5.34 -7.48
N SER A 148 -8.94 4.50 -7.13
CA SER A 148 -9.12 3.51 -6.06
C SER A 148 -9.30 4.17 -4.70
N ILE A 149 -8.42 5.11 -4.37
CA ILE A 149 -8.40 5.78 -3.06
C ILE A 149 -9.69 6.58 -2.84
N PHE A 150 -10.15 7.34 -3.84
CA PHE A 150 -11.42 8.05 -3.76
C PHE A 150 -12.62 7.10 -3.67
N SER A 151 -12.61 5.99 -4.42
CA SER A 151 -13.70 5.00 -4.37
C SER A 151 -13.78 4.31 -3.01
N ILE A 152 -12.64 3.93 -2.43
CA ILE A 152 -12.57 3.32 -1.09
C ILE A 152 -13.01 4.33 -0.03
N TYR A 153 -12.56 5.58 -0.13
CA TYR A 153 -12.98 6.64 0.77
C TYR A 153 -14.49 6.87 0.71
N ALA A 154 -15.06 6.94 -0.50
CA ALA A 154 -16.50 7.10 -0.68
C ALA A 154 -17.28 5.89 -0.14
N PHE A 155 -16.80 4.67 -0.40
CA PHE A 155 -17.42 3.45 0.10
C PHE A 155 -17.46 3.42 1.64
N LEU A 156 -16.34 3.69 2.31
CA LEU A 156 -16.26 3.63 3.78
C LEU A 156 -16.98 4.81 4.47
N ASN A 157 -17.13 5.96 3.80
CA ASN A 157 -17.83 7.11 4.37
C ASN A 157 -19.33 7.13 4.08
N PHE A 158 -19.79 6.57 2.96
CA PHE A 158 -21.18 6.69 2.52
C PHE A 158 -21.91 5.35 2.37
N ALA A 159 -21.21 4.26 2.01
CA ALA A 159 -21.85 2.96 1.79
C ALA A 159 -21.82 2.07 3.03
N ASP A 160 -20.68 1.98 3.73
CA ASP A 160 -20.51 1.14 4.92
C ASP A 160 -19.75 1.89 6.03
N THR A 161 -20.51 2.67 6.80
CA THR A 161 -19.96 3.42 7.93
C THR A 161 -19.60 2.54 9.12
N ASP A 162 -20.11 1.30 9.20
CA ASP A 162 -19.79 0.38 10.29
C ASP A 162 -18.43 -0.26 10.08
N ALA A 163 -18.06 -0.60 8.84
CA ALA A 163 -16.70 -0.97 8.49
C ALA A 163 -15.70 0.16 8.81
N LYS A 164 -16.06 1.42 8.58
CA LYS A 164 -15.25 2.57 9.02
C LYS A 164 -15.08 2.60 10.53
N LYS A 165 -16.17 2.48 11.30
CA LYS A 165 -16.10 2.45 12.78
C LYS A 165 -15.25 1.30 13.28
N LEU A 166 -15.37 0.12 12.68
CA LEU A 166 -14.58 -1.06 13.03
C LEU A 166 -13.08 -0.82 12.79
N LEU A 167 -12.72 -0.26 11.63
CA LEU A 167 -11.34 0.11 11.34
C LEU A 167 -10.81 1.11 12.38
N ASN A 168 -11.57 2.18 12.67
CA ASN A 168 -11.18 3.19 13.65
C ASN A 168 -10.96 2.61 15.04
N TYR A 169 -11.89 1.76 15.48
CA TYR A 169 -11.77 1.06 16.74
C TYR A 169 -10.51 0.19 16.79
N GLN A 170 -10.27 -0.63 15.77
CA GLN A 170 -9.12 -1.54 15.73
C GLN A 170 -7.79 -0.79 15.66
N TYR A 171 -7.73 0.33 14.93
CA TYR A 171 -6.57 1.21 14.89
C TYR A 171 -6.21 1.76 16.27
N VAL A 172 -7.20 2.31 16.98
CA VAL A 172 -7.01 2.87 18.32
C VAL A 172 -6.55 1.79 19.30
N GLN A 173 -7.20 0.63 19.27
CA GLN A 173 -6.81 -0.50 20.13
C GLN A 173 -5.37 -0.95 19.87
N ARG A 174 -4.99 -1.03 18.60
CA ARG A 174 -3.62 -1.37 18.21
C ARG A 174 -2.62 -0.33 18.72
N GLN A 175 -2.87 0.96 18.52
CA GLN A 175 -1.98 2.02 18.98
C GLN A 175 -1.80 2.02 20.49
N LYS A 176 -2.89 1.76 21.23
CA LYS A 176 -2.82 1.61 22.68
C LYS A 176 -1.95 0.40 23.06
N SER A 177 -2.20 -0.75 22.44
CA SER A 177 -1.41 -1.97 22.69
C SER A 177 0.08 -1.80 22.34
N GLU A 178 0.40 -1.06 21.27
CA GLU A 178 1.77 -0.74 20.88
C GLU A 178 2.42 0.19 21.91
N LEU A 179 1.72 1.24 22.36
CA LEU A 179 2.19 2.12 23.43
C LEU A 179 2.46 1.36 24.73
N ASP A 180 1.55 0.49 25.16
CA ASP A 180 1.70 -0.31 26.38
C ASP A 180 2.93 -1.23 26.29
N THR A 181 3.17 -1.79 25.10
CA THR A 181 4.32 -2.67 24.83
C THR A 181 5.63 -1.87 24.84
N GLU A 182 5.67 -0.72 24.18
CA GLU A 182 6.83 0.17 24.14
C GLU A 182 7.19 0.64 25.55
N TYR A 183 6.20 1.10 26.31
CA TYR A 183 6.36 1.52 27.70
C TYR A 183 6.90 0.39 28.58
N THR A 184 6.28 -0.79 28.54
CA THR A 184 6.70 -1.94 29.34
C THR A 184 8.11 -2.40 29.00
N SER A 185 8.49 -2.31 27.72
CA SER A 185 9.84 -2.68 27.26
C SER A 185 10.88 -1.64 27.68
N ALA A 186 10.56 -0.36 27.50
CA ALA A 186 11.42 0.76 27.87
C ALA A 186 11.66 0.82 29.39
N ARG A 187 10.60 0.64 30.19
CA ARG A 187 10.67 0.64 31.67
C ARG A 187 11.54 -0.48 32.24
N LYS A 188 11.68 -1.62 31.54
CA LYS A 188 12.55 -2.73 31.96
C LYS A 188 14.05 -2.44 31.78
N ILE A 189 14.40 -1.53 30.88
CA ILE A 189 15.80 -1.28 30.46
C ILE A 189 16.36 -0.01 31.12
N MET A 190 15.49 0.92 31.53
CA MET A 190 15.89 2.15 32.22
C MET A 190 16.38 1.87 33.64
N LYS A 191 17.49 2.53 34.00
CA LYS A 191 18.14 2.40 35.30
C LYS A 191 18.09 3.68 36.15
N HIS A 192 17.92 4.84 35.51
CA HIS A 192 17.90 6.12 36.19
C HIS A 192 16.47 6.52 36.54
N GLN A 193 16.23 6.85 37.81
CA GLN A 193 14.91 7.19 38.32
C GLN A 193 14.27 8.37 37.57
N LYS A 194 15.08 9.38 37.23
CA LYS A 194 14.61 10.55 36.48
C LYS A 194 14.02 10.20 35.10
N ASP A 195 14.64 9.25 34.39
CA ASP A 195 14.19 8.81 33.07
C ASP A 195 12.92 7.95 33.18
N ILE A 196 12.82 7.16 34.27
CA ILE A 196 11.62 6.38 34.60
C ILE A 196 10.45 7.32 34.90
N ASP A 197 10.67 8.38 35.67
CA ASP A 197 9.63 9.36 36.01
C ASP A 197 9.16 10.12 34.75
N GLU A 198 10.07 10.49 33.85
CA GLU A 198 9.74 11.11 32.57
C GLU A 198 8.97 10.15 31.65
N LEU A 199 9.38 8.89 31.57
CA LEU A 199 8.69 7.85 30.81
C LEU A 199 7.26 7.63 31.35
N ASP A 200 7.11 7.51 32.67
CA ASP A 200 5.82 7.33 33.34
C ASP A 200 4.89 8.53 33.09
N GLN A 201 5.42 9.75 33.13
CA GLN A 201 4.67 10.95 32.80
C GLN A 201 4.21 10.94 31.33
N LYS A 202 5.12 10.71 30.39
CA LYS A 202 4.80 10.65 28.95
C LYS A 202 3.78 9.56 28.63
N TYR A 203 3.90 8.40 29.28
CA TYR A 203 2.95 7.31 29.14
C TYR A 203 1.56 7.71 29.66
N LYS A 204 1.46 8.29 30.87
CA LYS A 204 0.18 8.78 31.41
C LYS A 204 -0.48 9.80 30.50
N GLU A 205 0.27 10.78 30.01
CA GLU A 205 -0.23 11.79 29.06
C GLU A 205 -0.76 11.15 27.76
N ARG A 206 -0.04 10.16 27.23
CA ARG A 206 -0.43 9.46 26.00
C ARG A 206 -1.62 8.53 26.18
N VAL A 207 -1.71 7.81 27.31
CA VAL A 207 -2.85 6.93 27.62
C VAL A 207 -4.16 7.72 27.69
N GLN A 208 -4.14 8.91 28.29
CA GLN A 208 -5.30 9.81 28.34
C GLN A 208 -5.83 10.19 26.95
N SER A 209 -4.94 10.23 25.94
CA SER A 209 -5.32 10.53 24.55
C SER A 209 -6.13 9.41 23.86
N PHE A 210 -6.22 8.23 24.48
CA PHE A 210 -7.02 7.08 24.05
C PHE A 210 -8.34 6.92 24.83
N ASN A 211 -8.69 7.86 25.71
CA ASN A 211 -9.98 7.83 26.39
C ASN A 211 -11.14 7.82 25.38
N PRO A 212 -12.25 7.08 25.64
CA PRO A 212 -13.34 6.91 24.68
C PRO A 212 -13.90 8.23 24.15
N GLU A 213 -13.94 9.26 24.99
CA GLU A 213 -14.38 10.62 24.64
C GLU A 213 -13.38 11.35 23.74
N ALA A 214 -12.07 11.18 23.98
CA ALA A 214 -11.00 11.75 23.15
C ALA A 214 -10.83 11.03 21.80
N VAL A 215 -11.34 9.80 21.70
CA VAL A 215 -11.26 8.95 20.50
C VAL A 215 -12.51 9.08 19.61
N LYS A 216 -13.66 9.45 20.16
CA LYS A 216 -14.92 9.63 19.42
C LYS A 216 -14.82 10.55 18.19
N GLY A 217 -13.87 11.48 18.17
CA GLY A 217 -13.62 12.39 17.04
C GLY A 217 -12.37 12.10 16.20
N LYS A 218 -11.58 11.06 16.52
CA LYS A 218 -10.34 10.70 15.80
C LYS A 218 -10.65 9.67 14.71
N ASP A 219 -11.28 10.13 13.64
CA ASP A 219 -11.59 9.30 12.48
C ASP A 219 -10.36 9.21 11.55
N MET A 220 -9.87 7.99 11.29
CA MET A 220 -8.71 7.76 10.41
C MET A 220 -9.01 8.13 8.96
N LEU A 221 -10.29 8.19 8.59
CA LEU A 221 -10.75 8.55 7.25
C LEU A 221 -11.33 9.97 7.21
N THR A 222 -10.79 10.88 8.03
CA THR A 222 -10.99 12.33 7.81
C THR A 222 -10.24 12.79 6.57
N ALA A 223 -10.71 13.89 5.96
CA ALA A 223 -10.06 14.49 4.79
C ALA A 223 -8.57 14.83 5.04
N SER A 224 -8.19 15.21 6.27
CA SER A 224 -6.81 15.53 6.62
C SER A 224 -5.91 14.30 6.72
N HIS A 225 -6.35 13.24 7.39
CA HIS A 225 -5.57 11.98 7.43
C HIS A 225 -5.51 11.32 6.05
N PHE A 226 -6.62 11.37 5.31
CA PHE A 226 -6.70 10.92 3.93
C PHE A 226 -5.73 11.67 3.01
N SER A 227 -5.63 13.00 3.11
CA SER A 227 -4.71 13.78 2.26
C SER A 227 -3.25 13.48 2.58
N GLY A 228 -2.89 13.27 3.85
CA GLY A 228 -1.55 12.84 4.25
C GLY A 228 -1.18 11.46 3.68
N TYR A 229 -2.09 10.49 3.77
CA TYR A 229 -1.89 9.16 3.18
C TYR A 229 -1.79 9.21 1.64
N PHE A 230 -2.66 10.00 1.01
CA PHE A 230 -2.63 10.21 -0.43
C PHE A 230 -1.31 10.84 -0.89
N ALA A 231 -0.80 11.83 -0.16
CA ALA A 231 0.49 12.45 -0.44
C ALA A 231 1.65 11.44 -0.36
N ALA A 232 1.65 10.57 0.66
CA ALA A 232 2.67 9.50 0.78
C ALA A 232 2.64 8.55 -0.42
N ILE A 233 1.45 8.18 -0.90
CA ILE A 233 1.28 7.35 -2.09
C ILE A 233 1.78 8.06 -3.36
N LEU A 234 1.49 9.35 -3.52
CA LEU A 234 2.00 10.13 -4.66
C LEU A 234 3.52 10.19 -4.66
N ILE A 235 4.15 10.41 -3.50
CA ILE A 235 5.61 10.38 -3.36
C ILE A 235 6.14 9.01 -3.81
N PHE A 236 5.53 7.91 -3.37
CA PHE A 236 5.89 6.57 -3.81
C PHE A 236 5.80 6.42 -5.34
N TYR A 237 4.71 6.90 -5.98
CA TYR A 237 4.56 6.86 -7.44
C TYR A 237 5.62 7.68 -8.15
N VAL A 238 5.96 8.87 -7.64
CA VAL A 238 7.02 9.71 -8.21
C VAL A 238 8.37 9.00 -8.13
N VAL A 239 8.76 8.52 -6.95
CA VAL A 239 10.05 7.83 -6.74
C VAL A 239 10.18 6.62 -7.66
N LEU A 240 9.15 5.78 -7.72
CA LEU A 240 9.15 4.60 -8.57
C LEU A 240 9.17 4.96 -10.07
N SER A 241 8.50 6.05 -10.46
CA SER A 241 8.53 6.54 -11.84
C SER A 241 9.88 7.14 -12.22
N VAL A 242 10.57 7.83 -11.31
CA VAL A 242 11.94 8.30 -11.51
C VAL A 242 12.87 7.10 -11.70
N PHE A 243 12.73 6.06 -10.88
CA PHE A 243 13.47 4.81 -11.02
C PHE A 243 13.26 4.22 -12.43
N PHE A 244 12.01 4.00 -12.85
CA PHE A 244 11.75 3.48 -14.20
C PHE A 244 12.26 4.41 -15.31
N GLY A 245 12.11 5.73 -15.16
CA GLY A 245 12.65 6.72 -16.09
C GLY A 245 14.16 6.60 -16.26
N ALA A 246 14.90 6.40 -15.17
CA ALA A 246 16.36 6.28 -15.18
C ALA A 246 16.83 4.95 -15.79
N PHE A 247 16.12 3.85 -15.52
CA PHE A 247 16.51 2.50 -15.98
C PHE A 247 16.10 2.21 -17.43
N PHE A 248 14.98 2.74 -17.90
CA PHE A 248 14.44 2.45 -19.24
C PHE A 248 14.74 3.53 -20.28
N ARG A 249 15.55 4.55 -19.94
CA ARG A 249 16.05 5.48 -20.97
C ARG A 249 17.08 4.81 -21.85
N THR A 250 17.05 5.09 -23.15
CA THR A 250 18.13 4.69 -24.06
C THR A 250 19.37 5.53 -23.76
N ARG A 251 20.51 4.90 -23.47
CA ARG A 251 21.81 5.60 -23.38
C ARG A 251 22.40 5.66 -24.79
N SER A 252 22.54 6.88 -25.33
CA SER A 252 23.21 7.27 -26.60
C SER A 252 23.26 6.21 -27.72
N VAL A 253 22.50 6.45 -28.79
CA VAL A 253 22.75 5.79 -30.09
C VAL A 253 24.10 6.31 -30.60
N TYR A 254 25.05 5.42 -30.87
CA TYR A 254 26.21 5.76 -31.70
C TYR A 254 25.66 6.10 -33.09
N GLN A 255 25.63 7.38 -33.46
CA GLN A 255 25.45 7.77 -34.86
C GLN A 255 26.80 7.48 -35.54
N PRO A 256 26.91 6.50 -36.45
CA PRO A 256 28.07 6.48 -37.33
C PRO A 256 28.08 7.80 -38.09
N GLU A 257 29.20 8.52 -38.05
CA GLU A 257 29.40 9.70 -38.88
C GLU A 257 29.13 9.32 -40.34
N GLU A 258 28.23 10.05 -41.01
CA GLU A 258 28.17 10.03 -42.46
C GLU A 258 29.50 10.61 -42.95
N THR A 259 30.45 9.74 -43.30
CA THR A 259 31.60 10.10 -44.12
C THR A 259 31.05 10.61 -45.44
N ASN A 260 30.94 11.94 -45.57
CA ASN A 260 30.81 12.61 -46.85
C ASN A 260 32.09 12.32 -47.65
N GLN A 261 32.05 11.25 -48.45
CA GLN A 261 32.89 11.10 -49.62
C GLN A 261 32.03 11.55 -50.79
N ASP A 262 32.24 12.79 -51.21
CA ASP A 262 32.16 13.26 -52.60
C ASP A 262 32.90 14.61 -52.70
#